data_AF-A0A519KUC9-F1
#
_entry.id   AF-A0A519KUC9-F1
#
_cell.length_a   1.000
_cell.length_b   1.000
_cell.length_c   1.000
_cell.angle_alpha   90.00
_cell.angle_beta   90.00
_cell.angle_gamma   90.00
#
_symmetry.space_group_name_H-M   'P 1'
#
loop_
_entity.id
_entity.type
_entity.pdbx_description
1 polymer ?
#
loop_
_entity_poly.entity_id
_entity_poly.type
_entity_poly.pdbx_seq_one_letter_code
_entity_poly.pdbx_strand_id
1 'polypeptide(L)' 'MATIGQFQNELRNKAKRHLIEHEIGKDLIQRIMSTGGELKLTNGNDSFEFLNISPDLQPELEKRIPIVQQGLQKWQLD' A
#
# COMPACT_ATOMS: atom_id res chain seq x y z
N MET A 1 -4.00 -27.62 2.74
CA MET A 1 -2.80 -27.62 1.86
C MET A 1 -2.83 -26.32 1.08
N ALA A 2 -1.90 -25.41 1.36
CA ALA A 2 -1.78 -24.20 0.56
C ALA A 2 -1.21 -24.60 -0.81
N THR A 3 -1.90 -24.28 -1.90
CA THR A 3 -1.38 -24.50 -3.25
C THR A 3 -0.21 -23.55 -3.51
N ILE A 4 0.74 -23.94 -4.36
CA ILE A 4 1.88 -23.08 -4.75
C ILE A 4 1.39 -21.69 -5.22
N GLY A 5 0.22 -21.63 -5.87
CA GLY A 5 -0.43 -20.37 -6.24
C GLY A 5 -0.88 -19.50 -5.06
N GLN A 6 -1.37 -20.10 -3.96
CA GLN A 6 -1.70 -19.35 -2.73
C GLN A 6 -0.42 -18.78 -2.10
N PHE A 7 0.67 -19.54 -2.10
CA PHE A 7 1.96 -19.10 -1.57
C PHE A 7 2.58 -17.96 -2.40
N GLN A 8 2.49 -18.05 -3.74
CA GLN A 8 2.92 -16.98 -4.65
C GLN A 8 2.10 -15.70 -4.46
N ASN A 9 0.79 -15.84 -4.24
CA ASN A 9 -0.09 -14.69 -4.03
C ASN A 9 0.20 -14.00 -2.68
N GLU A 10 0.44 -14.77 -1.62
CA GLU A 10 0.86 -14.22 -0.32
C GLU A 10 2.20 -13.49 -0.41
N LEU A 11 3.17 -14.05 -1.13
CA LEU A 11 4.47 -13.40 -1.36
C LEU A 11 4.32 -12.09 -2.14
N ARG A 12 3.49 -12.08 -3.19
CA ARG A 12 3.20 -10.88 -3.99
C ARG A 12 2.54 -9.80 -3.14
N ASN A 13 1.54 -10.16 -2.33
CA ASN A 13 0.87 -9.23 -1.41
C ASN A 13 1.83 -8.66 -0.36
N LYS A 14 2.73 -9.49 0.17
CA LYS A 14 3.75 -9.05 1.13
C LYS A 14 4.75 -8.09 0.48
N ALA A 15 5.19 -8.37 -0.74
CA ALA A 15 6.10 -7.49 -1.50
C ALA A 15 5.45 -6.14 -1.82
N LYS A 16 4.19 -6.15 -2.30
CA LYS A 16 3.41 -4.92 -2.55
C LYS A 16 3.31 -4.06 -1.30
N ARG A 17 2.93 -4.67 -0.17
CA ARG A 17 2.82 -3.97 1.12
C ARG A 17 4.14 -3.33 1.53
N HIS A 18 5.24 -4.08 1.42
CA HIS A 18 6.54 -3.59 1.81
C HIS A 18 7.03 -2.44 0.92
N LEU A 19 6.73 -2.49 -0.38
CA LEU A 19 7.05 -1.40 -1.30
C LEU A 19 6.28 -0.13 -0.94
N ILE A 20 5.00 -0.26 -0.60
CA ILE A 20 4.17 0.88 -0.21
C ILE A 20 4.63 1.48 1.10
N GLU A 21 4.91 0.65 2.09
CA GLU A 21 5.49 1.10 3.36
C GLU A 21 6.84 1.81 3.17
N HIS A 22 7.63 1.39 2.18
CA HIS A 22 8.90 2.01 1.82
C HIS A 22 8.71 3.36 1.10
N GLU A 23 7.89 3.41 0.04
CA GLU A 23 7.74 4.59 -0.81
C GLU A 23 6.93 5.72 -0.15
N ILE A 24 5.86 5.37 0.57
CA ILE A 24 5.06 6.33 1.35
C ILE A 24 5.86 6.85 2.54
N GLY A 25 6.65 5.96 3.15
CA GLY A 25 7.42 6.23 4.34
C GLY A 25 6.62 5.93 5.61
N LYS A 26 7.33 5.31 6.58
CA LYS A 26 6.75 4.91 7.87
C LYS A 26 6.16 6.07 8.66
N ASP A 27 6.74 7.26 8.54
CA ASP A 27 6.30 8.47 9.23
C ASP A 27 4.89 8.89 8.79
N LEU A 28 4.65 8.98 7.48
CA LEU A 28 3.35 9.36 6.93
C LEU A 28 2.28 8.30 7.26
N ILE A 29 2.63 7.01 7.20
CA ILE A 29 1.72 5.92 7.61
C ILE A 29 1.38 6.04 9.09
N GLN A 30 2.35 6.30 9.97
CA GLN A 30 2.09 6.49 11.39
C GLN A 30 1.21 7.71 11.66
N ARG A 31 1.42 8.81 10.93
CA ARG A 31 0.57 10.01 11.04
C ARG A 31 -0.86 9.71 10.61
N ILE A 32 -1.05 9.02 9.48
CA ILE A 32 -2.37 8.58 8.99
C ILE A 32 -3.07 7.69 10.02
N MET A 33 -2.37 6.69 10.56
CA MET A 33 -2.91 5.80 11.60
C MET A 33 -3.27 6.57 12.88
N SER A 34 -2.45 7.53 13.28
CA SER A 34 -2.67 8.34 14.49
C SER A 34 -3.88 9.25 14.37
N THR A 35 -4.24 9.67 13.15
CA THR A 35 -5.45 10.44 12.88
C THR A 35 -6.70 9.57 12.67
N GLY A 36 -6.59 8.25 12.82
CA GLY A 36 -7.70 7.30 12.61
C GLY A 36 -7.87 6.83 11.16
N GLY A 37 -6.89 7.12 10.31
CA GLY A 37 -6.84 6.60 8.95
C GLY A 37 -6.34 5.15 8.90
N GLU A 38 -6.78 4.41 7.90
CA GLU A 38 -6.43 3.00 7.72
C GLU A 38 -5.86 2.76 6.32
N LEU A 39 -4.87 1.86 6.23
CA LEU A 39 -4.40 1.31 4.97
C LEU A 39 -4.96 -0.11 4.83
N LYS A 40 -5.85 -0.32 3.86
CA LYS A 40 -6.40 -1.63 3.53
C LYS A 40 -5.87 -2.16 2.20
N LEU A 41 -5.56 -3.43 2.22
CA LEU A 41 -5.29 -4.26 1.06
C LEU A 41 -6.61 -4.94 0.69
N THR A 42 -7.19 -4.58 -0.45
CA THR A 42 -8.42 -5.22 -0.90
C THR A 42 -8.05 -6.57 -1.51
N ASN A 43 -8.40 -7.67 -0.86
CA ASN A 43 -8.17 -9.02 -1.40
C ASN A 43 -9.13 -9.28 -2.57
N GLY A 44 -8.83 -8.77 -3.76
CA GLY A 44 -9.62 -9.07 -4.97
C GLY A 44 -9.37 -8.13 -6.14
N ASN A 45 -9.13 -6.87 -5.86
CA ASN A 45 -8.44 -5.96 -6.77
C ASN A 45 -7.09 -5.71 -6.14
N ASP A 46 -6.02 -5.89 -6.88
CA ASP A 46 -4.62 -5.69 -6.50
C ASP A 46 -4.27 -4.24 -6.06
N SER A 47 -5.23 -3.53 -5.46
CA SER A 47 -5.28 -2.12 -5.12
C SER A 47 -5.16 -1.92 -3.61
N PHE A 48 -4.50 -0.83 -3.23
CA PHE A 48 -4.40 -0.37 -1.86
C PHE A 48 -5.35 0.80 -1.66
N GLU A 49 -6.15 0.73 -0.60
CA GLU A 49 -7.11 1.75 -0.25
C GLU A 49 -6.68 2.43 1.04
N PHE A 50 -6.53 3.75 0.96
CA PHE A 50 -6.39 4.58 2.14
C PHE A 50 -7.76 5.11 2.55
N LEU A 51 -8.19 4.79 3.77
CA LEU A 51 -9.47 5.16 4.32
C LEU A 51 -9.28 6.17 5.45
N ASN A 52 -10.26 7.06 5.63
CA ASN A 52 -10.29 8.06 6.72
C ASN A 52 -9.00 8.88 6.85
N ILE A 53 -8.42 9.30 5.72
CA ILE A 53 -7.24 10.16 5.75
C ILE A 53 -7.64 11.59 6.15
N SER A 54 -6.90 12.15 7.11
CA SER A 54 -7.03 13.56 7.46
C SER A 54 -6.73 14.46 6.25
N PRO A 55 -7.51 15.53 6.03
CA PRO A 55 -7.33 16.45 4.90
C PRO A 55 -5.94 17.09 4.88
N ASP A 56 -5.28 17.25 6.04
CA ASP A 56 -3.90 17.74 6.15
C ASP A 56 -2.85 16.77 5.59
N LEU A 57 -3.13 15.46 5.60
CA LEU A 57 -2.22 14.39 5.14
C LEU A 57 -2.52 13.97 3.69
N GLN A 58 -3.71 14.29 3.19
CA GLN A 58 -4.15 14.01 1.84
C GLN A 58 -3.19 14.55 0.74
N PRO A 59 -2.74 15.82 0.76
CA PRO A 59 -1.82 16.33 -0.27
C PRO A 59 -0.44 15.70 -0.20
N GLU A 60 0.00 15.24 0.98
CA GLU A 60 1.27 14.54 1.14
C GLU A 60 1.18 13.11 0.57
N LEU A 61 0.06 12.43 0.81
CA LEU A 61 -0.24 11.13 0.23
C LEU A 61 -0.40 11.18 -1.29
N GLU A 62 -1.12 12.16 -1.82
CA GLU A 62 -1.32 12.34 -3.26
C GLU A 62 -0.01 12.52 -4.03
N LYS A 63 1.00 13.14 -3.42
CA LYS A 63 2.35 13.23 -3.99
C LYS A 63 3.09 11.90 -3.99
N ARG A 64 2.80 11.02 -3.02
CA ARG A 64 3.45 9.71 -2.84
C ARG A 64 2.79 8.62 -3.69
N ILE A 65 1.48 8.70 -3.93
CA ILE A 65 0.70 7.76 -4.76
C ILE A 65 1.36 7.47 -6.14
N PRO A 66 1.75 8.47 -6.94
CA PRO A 66 2.37 8.20 -8.24
C PRO A 66 3.72 7.49 -8.13
N ILE A 67 4.51 7.77 -7.08
CA ILE A 67 5.79 7.10 -6.81
C ILE A 67 5.54 5.63 -6.44
N VAL A 68 4.54 5.38 -5.59
CA VAL A 68 4.08 4.04 -5.24
C VAL A 68 3.63 3.26 -6.48
N GLN A 69 2.78 3.86 -7.32
CA GLN A 69 2.29 3.23 -8.56
C GLN A 69 3.44 2.92 -9.51
N GLN A 70 4.39 3.84 -9.67
CA GLN A 70 5.58 3.61 -10.48
C GLN A 70 6.45 2.47 -9.93
N GLY A 71 6.58 2.38 -8.61
CA GLY A 71 7.23 1.25 -7.93
C GLY A 71 6.51 -0.07 -8.22
N LEU A 72 5.19 -0.13 -8.00
CA LEU A 72 4.40 -1.33 -8.26
C LEU A 72 4.53 -1.80 -9.72
N GLN A 73 4.45 -0.89 -10.68
CA GLN A 73 4.66 -1.21 -12.10
C GLN A 73 6.08 -1.72 -12.39
N LYS A 74 7.11 -1.04 -11.86
CA LYS A 74 8.52 -1.41 -12.06
C LYS A 74 8.81 -2.83 -11.59
N TRP A 75 8.21 -3.23 -10.47
CA TRP A 75 8.41 -4.54 -9.87
C TRP A 75 7.43 -5.60 -10.37
N GLN A 76 6.58 -5.28 -11.36
CA GLN A 76 5.51 -6.16 -11.86
C GLN A 76 4.58 -6.64 -10.74
N LEU A 77 4.37 -5.74 -9.78
CA LEU A 77 3.51 -5.88 -8.62
C LEU A 77 2.21 -5.06 -8.80
N ASP A 78 1.93 -4.56 -10.00
CA ASP A 78 0.60 -4.09 -10.38
C ASP A 78 -0.35 -5.30 -10.46
#